data_AF-A0AAE0Q148-F1
#
_entry.id   AF-A0AAE0Q148-F1
#
_cell.length_a   1.000
_cell.length_b   1.000
_cell.length_c   1.000
_cell.angle_alpha   90.00
_cell.angle_beta   90.00
_cell.angle_gamma   90.00
#
_symmetry.space_group_name_H-M   'P 1'
#
loop_
_entity.id
_entity.type
_entity.pdbx_description
1 polymer ?
#
loop_
_entity_poly.entity_id
_entity_poly.type
_entity_poly.pdbx_seq_one_letter_code
_entity_poly.pdbx_strand_id
1 'polypeptide(L)'
;MHPGLFHPEDLDDQEVKRLLREQKHRFQHFINFRTNPGAAEGDARLAEKLNLFFARFEVEPAETATPHLMALSNLTLTVEESEVRHTLRSINPRKATGLDGVPGRVLKDCADQLAGIFTKIFNQSLALSTVPPCLKSSIIVPLPKKSHISSLSDYWPVAFTPVVMKRFEKLF
;
A
#
# COMPACT_ATOMS: atom_id res chain seq x y z
N MET A 1 14.98 -40.17 17.77
CA MET A 1 13.57 -40.35 17.33
C MET A 1 12.96 -38.96 17.17
N HIS A 2 12.31 -38.73 16.03
CA HIS A 2 12.06 -37.42 15.41
C HIS A 2 11.18 -36.44 16.21
N PRO A 3 11.47 -35.11 16.14
CA PRO A 3 10.53 -34.06 16.54
C PRO A 3 9.47 -33.84 15.44
N GLY A 4 8.23 -33.62 15.86
CA GLY A 4 7.06 -33.48 15.00
C GLY A 4 7.18 -32.36 13.99
N LEU A 5 6.96 -32.72 12.72
CA LEU A 5 6.85 -31.84 11.57
C LEU A 5 5.53 -31.06 11.65
N PHE A 6 5.60 -29.74 11.83
CA PHE A 6 4.43 -28.88 11.63
C PHE A 6 4.26 -28.67 10.11
N HIS A 7 3.22 -29.24 9.54
CA HIS A 7 2.83 -29.02 8.14
C HIS A 7 2.19 -27.63 7.99
N PRO A 8 2.57 -26.81 6.98
CA PRO A 8 2.13 -25.41 6.83
C PRO A 8 0.90 -25.22 5.93
N GLU A 9 -0.08 -26.14 5.99
CA GLU A 9 -1.37 -25.97 5.33
C GLU A 9 -2.42 -25.69 6.41
N ASP A 10 -3.38 -24.80 6.12
CA ASP A 10 -4.51 -24.40 6.98
C ASP A 10 -4.33 -23.13 7.84
N LEU A 11 -4.13 -21.99 7.17
CA LEU A 11 -4.80 -20.76 7.62
C LEU A 11 -6.26 -20.86 7.18
N ASP A 12 -7.13 -21.29 8.10
CA ASP A 12 -8.56 -21.42 7.88
C ASP A 12 -9.18 -20.12 7.33
N ASP A 13 -9.97 -20.23 6.26
CA ASP A 13 -10.74 -19.16 5.65
C ASP A 13 -11.58 -18.38 6.68
N GLN A 14 -11.98 -19.04 7.77
CA GLN A 14 -12.71 -18.45 8.87
C GLN A 14 -11.85 -17.48 9.69
N GLU A 15 -10.55 -17.76 9.86
CA GLU A 15 -9.59 -16.89 10.53
C GLU A 15 -9.25 -15.67 9.67
N VAL A 16 -9.09 -15.86 8.35
CA VAL A 16 -8.92 -14.75 7.39
C VAL A 16 -10.14 -13.81 7.44
N LYS A 17 -11.36 -14.37 7.44
CA LYS A 17 -12.59 -13.58 7.57
C LYS A 17 -12.70 -12.89 8.94
N ARG A 18 -12.21 -13.51 10.03
CA ARG A 18 -12.17 -12.89 11.37
C ARG A 18 -11.25 -11.67 11.38
N LEU A 19 -10.03 -11.84 10.84
CA LEU A 19 -9.05 -10.76 10.74
C LEU A 19 -9.56 -9.62 9.86
N LEU A 20 -10.20 -9.91 8.72
CA LEU A 20 -10.82 -8.88 7.87
C LEU A 20 -11.92 -8.09 8.60
N ARG A 21 -12.76 -8.77 9.40
CA ARG A 21 -13.79 -8.11 10.22
C ARG A 21 -13.18 -7.23 11.32
N GLU A 22 -12.16 -7.72 12.02
CA GLU A 22 -11.44 -6.97 13.06
C GLU A 22 -10.75 -5.72 12.51
N GLN A 23 -10.17 -5.81 11.30
CA GLN A 23 -9.55 -4.67 10.63
C GLN A 23 -10.57 -3.66 10.12
N LYS A 24 -11.71 -4.11 9.58
CA LYS A 24 -12.85 -3.23 9.26
C LYS A 24 -13.34 -2.49 10.50
N HIS A 25 -13.42 -3.18 11.63
CA HIS A 25 -13.83 -2.57 12.90
C HIS A 25 -12.80 -1.58 13.44
N ARG A 26 -11.50 -1.86 13.31
CA ARG A 26 -10.42 -0.93 13.67
C ARG A 26 -10.37 0.30 12.77
N PHE A 27 -10.60 0.13 11.48
CA PHE A 27 -10.73 1.25 10.54
C PHE A 27 -11.95 2.11 10.88
N GLN A 28 -13.10 1.48 11.13
CA GLN A 28 -14.30 2.19 11.56
C GLN A 28 -14.08 2.92 12.89
N HIS A 29 -13.37 2.31 13.84
CA HIS A 29 -13.01 2.96 15.10
C HIS A 29 -12.04 4.14 14.89
N PHE A 30 -11.06 4.03 13.99
CA PHE A 30 -10.15 5.13 13.65
C PHE A 30 -10.90 6.32 13.02
N ILE A 31 -11.85 6.06 12.11
CA ILE A 31 -12.72 7.09 11.53
C ILE A 31 -13.63 7.71 12.59
N ASN A 32 -14.18 6.89 13.49
CA ASN A 32 -15.11 7.32 14.54
C ASN A 32 -14.42 8.06 15.69
N PHE A 33 -13.13 7.82 15.97
CA PHE A 33 -12.42 8.43 17.10
C PHE A 33 -12.20 9.95 16.94
N ARG A 34 -12.39 10.51 15.73
CA ARG A 34 -12.28 11.96 15.48
C ARG A 34 -13.54 12.62 14.91
N THR A 35 -14.60 11.85 14.65
CA THR A 35 -15.88 12.42 14.22
C THR A 35 -16.79 12.56 15.42
N ASN A 36 -17.12 13.81 15.76
CA ASN A 36 -18.25 14.10 16.64
C ASN A 36 -19.50 13.45 15.98
N PRO A 37 -20.25 12.57 16.66
CA PRO A 37 -21.29 11.73 16.05
C PRO A 37 -22.48 12.47 15.39
N GLY A 38 -22.49 13.81 15.38
CA GLY A 38 -23.49 14.64 14.70
C GLY A 38 -23.21 14.98 13.24
N ALA A 39 -22.10 14.53 12.64
CA ALA A 39 -21.70 14.89 11.26
C ALA A 39 -21.68 13.70 10.28
N ALA A 40 -22.26 12.56 10.65
CA ALA A 40 -22.13 11.29 9.93
C ALA A 40 -23.19 11.07 8.83
N GLU A 41 -23.58 12.12 8.12
CA GLU A 41 -24.12 11.97 6.77
C GLU A 41 -23.10 12.61 5.84
N GLY A 42 -22.30 11.77 5.18
CA GLY A 42 -21.14 12.21 4.42
C GLY A 42 -21.55 13.18 3.31
N ASP A 43 -21.08 14.43 3.38
CA ASP A 43 -21.28 15.41 2.33
C ASP A 43 -20.49 14.99 1.08
N ALA A 44 -21.18 14.34 0.13
CA ALA A 44 -20.59 13.89 -1.13
C ALA A 44 -19.94 15.05 -1.90
N ARG A 45 -20.47 16.28 -1.78
CA ARG A 45 -19.88 17.47 -2.43
C ARG A 45 -18.58 17.86 -1.76
N LEU A 46 -18.47 17.73 -0.44
CA LEU A 46 -17.20 17.94 0.26
C LEU A 46 -16.18 16.86 -0.13
N ALA A 47 -16.59 15.59 -0.23
CA ALA A 47 -15.72 14.51 -0.66
C ALA A 47 -15.15 14.76 -2.07
N GLU A 48 -15.99 15.19 -3.02
CA GLU A 48 -15.57 15.54 -4.37
C GLU A 48 -14.60 16.73 -4.38
N LYS A 49 -14.88 17.79 -3.61
CA LYS A 49 -13.96 18.94 -3.46
C LYS A 49 -12.60 18.53 -2.89
N LEU A 50 -12.58 17.64 -1.90
CA LEU A 50 -11.33 17.12 -1.33
C LEU A 50 -10.58 16.26 -2.34
N ASN A 51 -11.29 15.41 -3.09
CA ASN A 51 -10.70 14.60 -4.14
C ASN A 51 -10.02 15.48 -5.20
N LEU A 52 -10.72 16.47 -5.75
CA LEU A 52 -10.14 17.43 -6.70
C LEU A 52 -8.96 18.21 -6.12
N PHE A 53 -9.06 18.64 -4.86
CA PHE A 53 -8.00 19.41 -4.22
C PHE A 53 -6.71 18.61 -3.99
N PHE A 54 -6.80 17.33 -3.64
CA PHE A 54 -5.63 16.49 -3.40
C PHE A 54 -5.11 15.81 -4.67
N ALA A 55 -5.99 15.45 -5.60
CA ALA A 55 -5.62 14.85 -6.89
C ALA A 55 -4.99 15.86 -7.87
N ARG A 56 -5.12 17.17 -7.65
CA ARG A 56 -4.50 18.19 -8.53
C ARG A 56 -2.97 18.09 -8.68
N PHE A 57 -2.32 17.34 -7.80
CA PHE A 57 -0.87 17.10 -7.85
C PHE A 57 -0.51 15.81 -8.59
N GLU A 58 -1.50 15.01 -8.99
CA GLU A 58 -1.28 13.89 -9.89
C GLU A 58 -0.97 14.44 -11.28
N VAL A 59 0.24 14.15 -11.76
CA VAL A 59 0.65 14.50 -13.11
C VAL A 59 0.01 13.48 -14.04
N GLU A 60 -0.99 13.90 -14.82
CA GLU A 60 -1.43 13.13 -15.97
C GLU A 60 -0.22 12.89 -16.88
N PRO A 61 0.06 11.64 -17.30
CA PRO A 61 1.20 11.40 -18.17
C PRO A 61 0.96 12.12 -19.48
N ALA A 62 1.72 13.20 -19.71
CA ALA A 62 1.84 13.76 -21.05
C ALA A 62 2.37 12.63 -21.95
N GLU A 63 1.54 12.19 -22.89
CA GLU A 63 1.87 11.20 -23.93
C GLU A 63 2.88 11.76 -24.94
N THR A 64 4.00 12.32 -24.50
CA THR A 64 5.15 12.64 -25.36
C THR A 64 6.35 12.95 -24.47
N ALA A 65 7.01 11.91 -23.98
CA ALA A 65 8.41 12.03 -23.59
C ALA A 65 9.22 11.13 -24.52
N THR A 66 9.78 11.75 -25.55
CA THR A 66 10.83 11.19 -26.39
C THR A 66 11.94 10.60 -25.51
N PRO A 67 12.48 9.41 -25.82
CA PRO A 67 13.55 8.81 -25.03
C PRO A 67 14.86 9.53 -25.32
N HIS A 68 15.09 10.67 -24.66
CA HIS A 68 16.42 11.24 -24.59
C HIS A 68 17.18 10.62 -23.41
N LEU A 69 17.47 9.33 -23.50
CA LEU A 69 18.43 8.64 -22.63
C LEU A 69 19.69 8.35 -23.44
N MET A 70 20.47 9.38 -23.71
CA MET A 70 21.88 9.20 -24.04
C MET A 70 22.68 9.41 -22.75
N ALA A 71 23.41 8.36 -22.35
CA ALA A 71 24.43 8.33 -21.30
C ALA A 71 23.97 8.16 -19.82
N LEU A 72 23.32 7.03 -19.52
CA LEU A 72 23.64 6.28 -18.30
C LEU A 72 23.55 4.76 -18.56
N SER A 73 24.04 4.33 -19.72
CA SER A 73 24.31 2.92 -19.97
C SER A 73 25.43 2.51 -19.03
N ASN A 74 25.11 1.74 -17.99
CA ASN A 74 25.92 0.63 -17.42
C ASN A 74 25.57 0.30 -15.96
N LEU A 75 24.69 1.06 -15.29
CA LEU A 75 24.14 0.67 -13.98
C LEU A 75 22.74 0.08 -14.18
N THR A 76 22.69 -1.21 -14.53
CA THR A 76 21.43 -1.96 -14.51
C THR A 76 21.03 -2.17 -13.05
N LEU A 77 20.15 -1.32 -12.53
CA LEU A 77 19.60 -1.50 -11.20
C LEU A 77 18.73 -2.76 -11.21
N THR A 78 19.15 -3.77 -10.46
CA THR A 78 18.43 -5.04 -10.33
C THR A 78 18.32 -5.39 -8.86
N VAL A 79 17.20 -6.04 -8.52
CA VAL A 79 16.95 -6.60 -7.20
C VAL A 79 17.09 -8.11 -7.29
N GLU A 80 17.75 -8.70 -6.31
CA GLU A 80 17.80 -10.15 -6.16
C GLU A 80 16.56 -10.70 -5.45
N GLU A 81 16.22 -11.96 -5.75
CA GLU A 81 15.13 -12.64 -5.06
C GLU A 81 15.37 -12.78 -3.55
N SER A 82 16.64 -12.94 -3.14
CA SER A 82 17.06 -13.00 -1.75
C SER A 82 16.67 -11.73 -0.97
N GLU A 83 16.86 -10.56 -1.57
CA GLU A 83 16.55 -9.24 -1.01
C GLU A 83 15.05 -9.02 -0.90
N VAL A 84 14.29 -9.39 -1.94
CA VAL A 84 12.82 -9.31 -1.93
C VAL A 84 12.26 -10.22 -0.84
N ARG A 85 12.76 -11.47 -0.75
CA ARG A 85 12.34 -12.44 0.25
C ARG A 85 12.63 -11.94 1.67
N HIS A 86 13.82 -11.41 1.91
CA HIS A 86 14.17 -10.81 3.20
C HIS A 86 13.24 -9.64 3.55
N THR A 87 12.97 -8.78 2.57
CA THR A 87 12.07 -7.64 2.72
C THR A 87 10.65 -8.07 3.07
N LEU A 88 10.10 -9.10 2.42
CA LEU A 88 8.79 -9.67 2.73
C LEU A 88 8.76 -10.31 4.13
N ARG A 89 9.79 -11.08 4.50
CA ARG A 89 9.89 -11.70 5.85
C ARG A 89 10.01 -10.66 6.98
N SER A 90 10.57 -9.49 6.68
CA SER A 90 10.67 -8.35 7.61
C SER A 90 9.34 -7.60 7.83
N ILE A 91 8.26 -7.99 7.14
CA ILE A 91 6.95 -7.37 7.34
C ILE A 91 6.48 -7.63 8.77
N ASN A 92 6.00 -6.58 9.44
CA ASN A 92 5.41 -6.71 10.76
C ASN A 92 3.97 -7.24 10.58
N PRO A 93 3.68 -8.50 10.93
CA PRO A 93 2.37 -9.12 10.66
C PRO A 93 1.25 -8.51 11.51
N ARG A 94 1.57 -7.75 12.55
CA ARG A 94 0.59 -7.11 13.45
C ARG A 94 0.09 -5.76 12.93
N LYS A 95 0.68 -5.22 11.86
CA LYS A 95 0.19 -3.98 11.24
C LYS A 95 -1.16 -4.24 10.56
N ALA A 96 -1.96 -3.18 10.47
CA ALA A 96 -3.23 -3.21 9.75
C ALA A 96 -3.02 -3.70 8.30
N THR A 97 -4.02 -4.42 7.80
CA THR A 97 -4.09 -4.86 6.39
C THR A 97 -4.08 -3.64 5.48
N GLY A 98 -3.39 -3.75 4.33
CA GLY A 98 -3.41 -2.69 3.33
C GLY A 98 -4.82 -2.48 2.78
N LEU A 99 -5.02 -1.38 2.06
CA LEU A 99 -6.30 -1.13 1.38
C LEU A 99 -6.53 -2.05 0.18
N ASP A 100 -5.47 -2.71 -0.28
CA ASP A 100 -5.49 -3.85 -1.19
C ASP A 100 -6.11 -5.11 -0.57
N GLY A 101 -6.45 -5.09 0.72
CA GLY A 101 -7.02 -6.23 1.44
C GLY A 101 -5.99 -7.32 1.75
N VAL A 102 -4.70 -7.09 1.48
CA VAL A 102 -3.63 -8.08 1.67
C VAL A 102 -3.00 -7.88 3.05
N PRO A 103 -3.16 -8.83 4.00
CA PRO A 103 -2.57 -8.70 5.31
C PRO A 103 -1.04 -8.80 5.22
N GLY A 104 -0.33 -7.98 6.00
CA GLY A 104 1.12 -8.09 6.08
C GLY A 104 1.61 -9.48 6.53
N ARG A 105 0.76 -10.21 7.27
CA ARG A 105 0.98 -11.61 7.64
C ARG A 105 1.03 -12.53 6.41
N VAL A 106 0.10 -12.38 5.46
CA VAL A 106 0.09 -13.17 4.22
C VAL A 106 1.37 -12.95 3.41
N LEU A 107 1.78 -11.68 3.24
CA LEU A 107 3.02 -11.36 2.52
C LEU A 107 4.26 -11.95 3.20
N LYS A 108 4.27 -11.99 4.54
CA LYS A 108 5.37 -12.57 5.32
C LYS A 108 5.41 -14.08 5.24
N ASP A 109 4.27 -14.73 5.45
CA ASP A 109 4.17 -16.19 5.52
C ASP A 109 4.39 -16.80 4.13
N CYS A 110 3.89 -16.14 3.08
CA CYS A 110 4.06 -16.54 1.69
C CYS A 110 5.32 -15.96 1.03
N ALA A 111 6.30 -15.47 1.80
CA ALA A 111 7.45 -14.76 1.25
C ALA A 111 8.27 -15.60 0.25
N ASP A 112 8.38 -16.91 0.48
CA ASP A 112 9.18 -17.79 -0.37
C ASP A 112 8.50 -18.03 -1.73
N GLN A 113 7.17 -18.14 -1.74
CA GLN A 113 6.37 -18.30 -2.94
C GLN A 113 6.26 -16.99 -3.73
N LEU A 114 6.19 -15.86 -3.02
CA LEU A 114 5.95 -14.56 -3.63
C LEU A 114 7.24 -13.85 -4.09
N ALA A 115 8.39 -14.17 -3.51
CA ALA A 115 9.64 -13.46 -3.78
C ALA A 115 9.99 -13.44 -5.28
N GLY A 116 10.01 -14.60 -5.93
CA GLY A 116 10.36 -14.68 -7.36
C GLY A 116 9.39 -13.91 -8.27
N ILE A 117 8.10 -13.86 -7.92
CA ILE A 117 7.10 -13.09 -8.67
C ILE A 117 7.36 -11.60 -8.52
N PHE A 118 7.53 -11.12 -7.29
CA PHE A 118 7.80 -9.71 -7.02
C PHE A 118 9.15 -9.24 -7.59
N THR A 119 10.19 -10.08 -7.56
CA THR A 119 11.48 -9.78 -8.19
C THR A 119 11.33 -9.53 -9.69
N LYS A 120 10.57 -10.36 -10.41
CA LYS A 120 10.31 -10.15 -11.85
C LYS A 120 9.56 -8.84 -12.09
N ILE A 121 8.52 -8.57 -11.31
CA ILE A 121 7.74 -7.33 -11.40
C ILE A 121 8.63 -6.11 -11.15
N PHE A 122 9.46 -6.14 -10.11
CA PHE A 122 10.36 -5.06 -9.73
C PHE A 122 11.44 -4.82 -10.79
N ASN A 123 12.12 -5.85 -11.25
CA ASN A 123 13.15 -5.71 -12.27
C ASN A 123 12.56 -5.23 -13.61
N GLN A 124 11.36 -5.68 -13.97
CA GLN A 124 10.66 -5.16 -15.14
C GLN A 124 10.26 -3.69 -14.96
N SER A 125 9.79 -3.31 -13.77
CA SER A 125 9.47 -1.92 -13.43
C SER A 125 10.70 -1.01 -13.53
N LEU A 126 11.87 -1.48 -13.10
CA LEU A 126 13.14 -0.76 -13.18
C LEU A 126 13.63 -0.63 -14.62
N ALA A 127 13.58 -1.73 -15.39
CA ALA A 127 13.99 -1.73 -16.79
C ALA A 127 13.13 -0.81 -17.68
N LEU A 128 11.83 -0.73 -17.39
CA LEU A 128 10.88 0.11 -18.12
C LEU A 128 10.68 1.49 -17.50
N SER A 129 11.37 1.80 -16.40
CA SER A 129 11.16 3.02 -15.60
C SER A 129 9.69 3.30 -15.28
N THR A 130 8.89 2.25 -15.08
CA THR A 130 7.43 2.33 -14.95
C THR A 130 6.93 1.45 -13.81
N VAL A 131 6.30 2.04 -12.79
CA VAL A 131 5.68 1.27 -11.69
C VAL A 131 4.32 0.68 -12.14
N PRO A 132 4.02 -0.60 -11.83
CA PRO A 132 2.72 -1.20 -12.13
C PRO A 132 1.55 -0.42 -11.52
N PRO A 133 0.41 -0.26 -12.22
CA PRO A 133 -0.73 0.50 -11.71
C PRO A 133 -1.21 0.05 -10.33
N CYS A 134 -1.28 -1.26 -10.08
CA CYS A 134 -1.69 -1.82 -8.80
C CYS A 134 -0.74 -1.48 -7.62
N LEU A 135 0.51 -1.09 -7.91
CA LEU A 135 1.48 -0.63 -6.92
C LEU A 135 1.53 0.90 -6.80
N LYS A 136 1.06 1.63 -7.82
CA LYS A 136 0.93 3.09 -7.81
C LYS A 136 -0.32 3.58 -7.06
N SER A 137 -1.41 2.82 -7.11
CA SER A 137 -2.69 3.25 -6.52
C SER A 137 -2.61 3.38 -4.99
N SER A 138 -2.93 4.57 -4.47
CA SER A 138 -3.03 4.85 -3.03
C SER A 138 -4.35 5.55 -2.72
N ILE A 139 -4.88 5.38 -1.51
CA ILE A 139 -6.04 6.16 -1.05
C ILE A 139 -5.57 7.28 -0.13
N ILE A 140 -6.06 8.49 -0.38
CA ILE A 140 -5.83 9.63 0.50
C ILE A 140 -7.03 9.76 1.44
N VAL A 141 -6.78 9.67 2.75
CA VAL A 141 -7.79 9.97 3.77
C VAL A 141 -7.52 11.36 4.33
N PRO A 142 -8.41 12.34 4.07
CA PRO A 142 -8.28 13.69 4.61
C PRO A 142 -8.69 13.72 6.09
N LEU A 143 -7.76 14.09 6.97
CA LEU A 143 -8.01 14.20 8.41
C LEU A 143 -8.03 15.66 8.88
N PRO A 144 -9.06 16.11 9.62
CA PRO A 144 -9.10 17.45 10.19
C PRO A 144 -7.82 17.79 11.01
N LYS A 145 -7.18 18.92 10.67
CA LYS A 145 -6.05 19.50 11.43
C LYS A 145 -6.50 20.12 12.76
N LYS A 146 -7.71 20.69 12.76
CA LYS A 146 -8.32 21.45 13.85
C LYS A 146 -9.83 21.18 13.89
N SER A 147 -10.48 21.54 15.00
CA SER A 147 -11.92 21.35 15.21
C SER A 147 -12.78 22.17 14.25
N HIS A 148 -12.36 23.39 13.93
CA HIS A 148 -13.06 24.26 13.00
C HIS A 148 -12.35 24.31 11.66
N ILE A 149 -12.96 23.69 10.65
CA ILE A 149 -12.49 23.68 9.27
C ILE A 149 -12.99 24.93 8.56
N SER A 150 -12.07 25.74 8.03
CA SER A 150 -12.39 26.95 7.26
C SER A 150 -11.95 26.83 5.80
N SER A 151 -11.09 25.85 5.49
CA SER A 151 -10.48 25.64 4.18
C SER A 151 -10.17 24.16 3.94
N LEU A 152 -10.08 23.74 2.67
CA LEU A 152 -9.60 22.40 2.29
C LEU A 152 -8.14 22.15 2.71
N SER A 153 -7.33 23.21 2.90
CA SER A 153 -5.97 23.11 3.43
C SER A 153 -5.91 22.77 4.92
N ASP A 154 -7.05 22.82 5.63
CA ASP A 154 -7.18 22.44 7.03
C ASP A 154 -7.27 20.91 7.24
N TYR A 155 -7.07 20.12 6.18
CA TYR A 155 -6.96 18.66 6.24
C TYR A 155 -5.50 18.20 6.07
N TRP A 156 -5.12 17.17 6.83
CA TRP A 156 -3.91 16.38 6.58
C TRP A 156 -4.22 15.30 5.54
N PRO A 157 -3.49 15.24 4.42
CA PRO A 157 -3.59 14.11 3.50
C PRO A 157 -2.79 12.93 4.06
N VAL A 158 -3.47 11.91 4.56
CA VAL A 158 -2.81 10.65 4.93
C VAL A 158 -2.93 9.67 3.78
N ALA A 159 -1.80 9.35 3.13
CA ALA A 159 -1.75 8.40 2.03
C ALA A 159 -1.60 6.96 2.53
N PHE A 160 -2.46 6.08 2.03
CA PHE A 160 -2.44 4.65 2.26
C PHE A 160 -1.96 3.94 1.01
N THR A 161 -0.64 3.77 0.94
CA THR A 161 0.07 3.07 -0.14
C THR A 161 0.11 1.56 0.10
N PRO A 162 0.02 0.72 -0.96
CA PRO A 162 0.15 -0.74 -0.87
C PRO A 162 1.40 -1.16 -0.11
N VAL A 163 1.28 -2.22 0.70
CA VAL A 163 2.39 -2.69 1.56
C VAL A 163 3.59 -3.08 0.70
N VAL A 164 3.35 -3.70 -0.45
CA VAL A 164 4.38 -4.11 -1.41
C VAL A 164 5.14 -2.88 -1.96
N MET A 165 4.45 -1.81 -2.32
CA MET A 165 5.10 -0.59 -2.84
C MET A 165 5.99 0.07 -1.77
N LYS A 166 5.51 0.18 -0.53
CA LYS A 166 6.32 0.68 0.61
C LYS A 166 7.56 -0.18 0.88
N ARG A 167 7.54 -1.44 0.45
CA ARG A 167 8.67 -2.37 0.60
C ARG A 167 9.61 -2.26 -0.60
N PHE A 168 9.07 -2.06 -1.79
CA PHE A 168 9.84 -1.78 -2.98
C PHE A 168 10.72 -0.53 -2.82
N GLU A 169 10.17 0.55 -2.28
CA GLU A 169 10.92 1.79 -1.96
C GLU A 169 12.10 1.60 -0.99
N LYS A 170 12.13 0.50 -0.22
CA LYS A 170 13.21 0.23 0.75
C LYS A 170 14.35 -0.61 0.21
N LEU A 171 14.22 -1.09 -1.03
CA LEU A 171 15.26 -1.86 -1.68
C LEU A 171 16.37 -0.97 -2.25
N PHE A 172 16.18 0.36 -2.22
CA PHE A 172 17.09 1.37 -2.77
C PHE A 172 17.25 2.56 -1.82
#